data_AF-A0A2A5GZZ2-F1
#
_entry.id   AF-A0A2A5GZZ2-F1
#
_cell.length_a   1.000
_cell.length_b   1.000
_cell.length_c   1.000
_cell.angle_alpha   90.00
_cell.angle_beta   90.00
_cell.angle_gamma   90.00
#
_symmetry.space_group_name_H-M   'P 1'
#
loop_
_entity.id
_entity.type
_entity.pdbx_description
1 polymer ?
#
loop_
_entity_poly.entity_id
_entity_poly.type
_entity_poly.pdbx_seq_one_letter_code
_entity_poly.pdbx_strand_id
1 'polypeptide(L)'
;MNSISKYILISFLGLIMSGALVSGPSFGQEVDGVTFVNRPYEDISYSVRVINSTTLVSGKTRISLWGIEKIRSGASIFHLKVRGALEKEIGAQNVLCTIKDRDDEHNIKAQCINGKEEDLSLFLLQQGYASADRTAIYGSIYERPYLDAEEYARQNGQGAWAVESLHGDAQSKNFMMAAFFLMTVFILALSFLGFHIMRGFGRVVDIQNQSIDLASKERVLKDQEKFIVASIIDAEIKANKSKIEAYIMVYEEVLQRLDDDNIAPKYQKTGEIIQKQPALDRSVFDGNTHKLDSFGSRLASSVIHYYARIKTVPDYVEITPDMPKNEVIQIIAAVVDSAKKMDEISDKIRGDFVQHALIKRLEV
;
A
#
# COMPACT_ATOMS: atom_id res chain seq x y z
N MET A 1 -21.84 25.95 0.19
CA MET A 1 -22.38 24.58 -0.01
C MET A 1 -22.90 24.35 -1.44
N ASN A 2 -22.17 24.72 -2.51
CA ASN A 2 -22.68 24.63 -3.90
C ASN A 2 -21.78 23.88 -4.90
N SER A 3 -20.76 23.12 -4.48
CA SER A 3 -19.83 22.43 -5.43
C SER A 3 -19.80 20.90 -5.38
N ILE A 4 -20.58 20.24 -4.52
CA ILE A 4 -20.48 18.77 -4.38
C ILE A 4 -21.40 18.01 -5.37
N SER A 5 -22.38 18.68 -5.99
CA SER A 5 -23.35 18.02 -6.87
C SER A 5 -22.84 17.65 -8.27
N LYS A 6 -21.66 18.12 -8.71
CA LYS A 6 -21.16 17.87 -10.08
C LYS A 6 -20.34 16.58 -10.25
N TYR A 7 -19.87 15.97 -9.16
CA TYR A 7 -19.00 14.79 -9.25
C TYR A 7 -19.73 13.45 -9.08
N ILE A 8 -20.97 13.46 -8.58
CA ILE A 8 -21.73 12.21 -8.35
C ILE A 8 -22.39 11.70 -9.65
N LEU A 9 -22.58 12.55 -10.67
CA LEU A 9 -23.17 12.13 -11.93
C LEU A 9 -22.18 11.47 -12.92
N ILE A 10 -20.87 11.53 -12.67
CA ILE A 10 -19.83 11.00 -13.58
C ILE A 10 -19.42 9.56 -13.21
N SER A 11 -19.74 9.08 -12.02
CA SER A 11 -19.29 7.74 -11.56
C SER A 11 -20.20 6.56 -11.94
N PHE A 12 -21.33 6.78 -12.63
CA PHE A 12 -22.27 5.69 -12.98
C PHE A 12 -22.09 5.11 -14.39
N LEU A 13 -21.09 5.57 -15.16
CA LEU A 13 -20.79 5.09 -16.52
C LEU A 13 -19.52 4.25 -16.65
N GLY A 14 -18.82 3.95 -15.53
CA GLY A 14 -17.52 3.28 -15.53
C GLY A 14 -17.49 1.87 -14.94
N LEU A 15 -18.63 1.16 -14.86
CA LEU A 15 -18.74 -0.11 -14.15
C LEU A 15 -19.41 -1.21 -15.00
N ILE A 16 -18.97 -1.35 -16.24
CA ILE A 16 -19.17 -2.55 -17.07
C ILE A 16 -17.90 -2.74 -17.91
N MET A 17 -16.82 -3.27 -17.32
CA MET A 17 -15.65 -3.85 -18.02
C MET A 17 -14.65 -4.34 -16.97
N SER A 18 -14.93 -5.49 -16.34
CA SER A 18 -13.94 -6.30 -15.60
C SER A 18 -14.61 -7.61 -15.19
N GLY A 19 -14.55 -8.62 -16.06
CA GLY A 19 -15.18 -9.90 -15.79
C GLY A 19 -14.92 -10.95 -16.86
N ALA A 20 -13.65 -11.26 -17.13
CA ALA A 20 -13.23 -12.54 -17.74
C ALA A 20 -11.69 -12.69 -17.63
N LEU A 21 -11.18 -12.95 -16.43
CA LEU A 21 -9.89 -13.64 -16.28
C LEU A 21 -10.21 -15.11 -16.01
N VAL A 22 -10.28 -15.90 -17.08
CA VAL A 22 -10.25 -17.36 -17.00
C VAL A 22 -8.80 -17.79 -17.16
N SER A 23 -8.20 -18.18 -16.04
CA SER A 23 -6.93 -18.91 -15.99
C SER A 23 -7.15 -20.30 -16.59
N GLY A 24 -6.67 -20.51 -17.82
CA GLY A 24 -6.56 -21.83 -18.42
C GLY A 24 -5.41 -22.63 -17.80
N PRO A 25 -5.53 -23.97 -17.67
CA PRO A 25 -4.46 -24.80 -17.15
C PRO A 25 -3.29 -24.89 -18.15
N SER A 26 -2.08 -24.78 -17.60
CA SER A 26 -0.82 -25.09 -18.27
C SER A 26 -0.83 -26.55 -18.74
N PHE A 27 -0.80 -26.75 -20.06
CA PHE A 27 -0.59 -28.05 -20.70
C PHE A 27 0.84 -28.07 -21.28
N GLY A 28 1.78 -28.55 -20.46
CA GLY A 28 3.03 -29.09 -20.97
C GLY A 28 2.78 -30.54 -21.37
N GLN A 29 2.64 -30.80 -22.67
CA GLN A 29 2.70 -32.15 -23.21
C GLN A 29 3.73 -32.17 -24.34
N GLU A 30 4.88 -32.74 -23.98
CA GLU A 30 5.98 -33.11 -24.84
C GLU A 30 5.48 -34.11 -25.88
N VAL A 31 5.54 -33.71 -27.16
CA VAL A 31 5.28 -34.61 -28.30
C VAL A 31 6.62 -34.80 -29.00
N ASP A 32 7.22 -35.95 -28.75
CA ASP A 32 8.38 -36.44 -29.46
C ASP A 32 8.06 -36.74 -30.93
N GLY A 33 8.97 -36.36 -31.82
CA GLY A 33 9.19 -37.09 -33.06
C GLY A 33 8.68 -36.45 -34.35
N VAL A 34 9.11 -35.23 -34.68
CA VAL A 34 9.25 -34.82 -36.09
C VAL A 34 10.53 -34.00 -36.26
N THR A 35 11.52 -34.55 -36.95
CA THR A 35 12.74 -33.87 -37.37
C THR A 35 12.42 -32.88 -38.49
N PHE A 36 11.97 -31.68 -38.11
CA PHE A 36 11.91 -30.56 -39.03
C PHE A 36 13.33 -30.03 -39.29
N VAL A 37 13.66 -29.89 -40.56
CA VAL A 37 14.89 -29.22 -41.01
C VAL A 37 14.81 -27.77 -40.51
N ASN A 38 15.49 -27.47 -39.40
CA ASN A 38 15.57 -26.13 -38.82
C ASN A 38 16.32 -25.19 -39.78
N ARG A 39 15.58 -24.60 -40.73
CA ARG A 39 16.02 -23.35 -41.35
C ARG A 39 15.78 -22.23 -40.34
N PRO A 40 16.79 -21.45 -39.95
CA PRO A 40 16.60 -20.34 -39.04
C PRO A 40 15.58 -19.37 -39.66
N TYR A 41 14.50 -19.10 -38.93
CA TYR A 41 13.53 -18.09 -39.34
C TYR A 41 14.20 -16.72 -39.33
N GLU A 42 14.11 -16.00 -40.45
CA GLU A 42 14.67 -14.66 -40.60
C GLU A 42 13.56 -13.64 -40.31
N ASP A 43 13.73 -12.86 -39.25
CA ASP A 43 12.83 -11.78 -38.86
C ASP A 43 13.30 -10.46 -39.48
N ILE A 44 12.47 -9.87 -40.32
CA ILE A 44 12.81 -8.64 -41.05
C ILE A 44 11.71 -7.60 -40.84
N SER A 45 12.13 -6.38 -40.50
CA SER A 45 11.21 -5.24 -40.42
C SER A 45 11.02 -4.61 -41.80
N TYR A 46 9.77 -4.48 -42.24
CA TYR A 46 9.39 -3.89 -43.52
C TYR A 46 8.49 -2.68 -43.35
N SER A 47 8.73 -1.65 -44.17
CA SER A 47 7.77 -0.58 -44.41
C SER A 47 6.86 -1.01 -45.55
N VAL A 48 5.64 -1.46 -45.21
CA VAL A 48 4.75 -2.13 -46.16
C VAL A 48 3.60 -1.23 -46.63
N ARG A 49 3.13 -1.49 -47.84
CA ARG A 49 1.84 -0.99 -48.36
C ARG A 49 0.95 -2.17 -48.71
N VAL A 50 -0.33 -2.06 -48.39
CA VAL A 50 -1.31 -3.11 -48.72
C VAL A 50 -1.69 -3.00 -50.20
N ILE A 51 -1.53 -4.08 -50.97
CA ILE A 51 -1.91 -4.08 -52.40
C ILE A 51 -3.21 -4.85 -52.65
N ASN A 52 -3.48 -5.90 -51.87
CA ASN A 52 -4.70 -6.68 -51.95
C ASN A 52 -5.07 -7.24 -50.56
N SER A 53 -6.06 -8.14 -50.49
CA SER A 53 -6.59 -8.69 -49.24
C SER A 53 -5.59 -9.49 -48.39
N THR A 54 -4.54 -10.04 -48.99
CA THR A 54 -3.59 -10.95 -48.31
C THR A 54 -2.13 -10.69 -48.69
N THR A 55 -1.84 -9.65 -49.47
CA THR A 55 -0.50 -9.34 -49.97
C THR A 55 -0.13 -7.89 -49.65
N LEU A 56 1.08 -7.75 -49.12
CA LEU A 56 1.77 -6.52 -48.82
C LEU A 56 2.92 -6.30 -49.82
N VAL A 57 3.33 -5.05 -50.03
CA VAL A 57 4.51 -4.71 -50.84
C VAL A 57 5.46 -3.82 -50.07
N SER A 58 6.75 -4.13 -50.12
CA SER A 58 7.84 -3.30 -49.61
C SER A 58 8.91 -3.18 -50.69
N GLY A 59 9.00 -2.01 -51.33
CA GLY A 59 9.88 -1.81 -52.49
C GLY A 59 9.51 -2.71 -53.66
N LYS A 60 10.39 -3.67 -54.00
CA LYS A 60 10.16 -4.67 -55.06
C LYS A 60 9.64 -6.02 -54.53
N THR A 61 9.66 -6.22 -53.21
CA THR A 61 9.28 -7.48 -52.58
C THR A 61 7.78 -7.51 -52.31
N ARG A 62 7.12 -8.57 -52.77
CA ARG A 62 5.73 -8.91 -52.45
C ARG A 62 5.72 -9.93 -51.32
N ILE A 63 4.96 -9.61 -50.28
CA ILE A 63 4.85 -10.40 -49.06
C ILE A 63 3.42 -10.91 -48.98
N SER A 64 3.22 -12.20 -49.23
CA SER A 64 1.94 -12.86 -48.99
C SER A 64 1.85 -13.27 -47.52
N LEU A 65 0.75 -12.91 -46.87
CA LEU A 65 0.49 -13.29 -45.48
C LEU A 65 0.37 -14.82 -45.39
N TRP A 66 1.22 -15.43 -44.56
CA TRP A 66 1.30 -16.87 -44.39
C TRP A 66 0.14 -17.40 -43.52
N GLY A 67 -0.26 -18.64 -43.77
CA GLY A 67 -1.28 -19.35 -42.99
C GLY A 67 -2.73 -18.98 -43.33
N ILE A 68 -2.95 -18.10 -44.30
CA ILE A 68 -4.28 -17.67 -44.76
C ILE A 68 -4.40 -17.70 -46.28
N GLU A 69 -5.60 -17.96 -46.76
CA GLU A 69 -5.95 -17.90 -48.17
C GLU A 69 -7.07 -16.87 -48.43
N LYS A 70 -7.06 -16.32 -49.64
CA LYS A 70 -8.07 -15.37 -50.08
C LYS A 70 -9.40 -16.08 -50.35
N ILE A 71 -10.49 -15.55 -49.79
CA ILE A 71 -11.85 -16.02 -50.10
C ILE A 71 -12.17 -15.73 -51.57
N ARG A 72 -12.44 -16.78 -52.35
CA ARG A 72 -12.59 -16.72 -53.82
C ARG A 72 -13.91 -16.08 -54.28
N SER A 73 -14.94 -16.06 -53.44
CA SER A 73 -16.32 -15.70 -53.82
C SER A 73 -16.79 -14.33 -53.29
N GLY A 74 -15.91 -13.32 -53.27
CA GLY A 74 -16.24 -11.98 -52.79
C GLY A 74 -16.59 -10.99 -53.92
N ALA A 75 -17.62 -10.16 -53.72
CA ALA A 75 -17.82 -8.98 -54.54
C ALA A 75 -16.60 -8.03 -54.45
N SER A 76 -16.28 -7.26 -55.48
CA SER A 76 -15.14 -6.32 -55.49
C SER A 76 -15.12 -5.37 -54.28
N ILE A 77 -16.31 -5.00 -53.78
CA ILE A 77 -16.51 -4.16 -52.59
C ILE A 77 -15.95 -4.83 -51.33
N PHE A 78 -16.12 -6.16 -51.20
CA PHE A 78 -15.58 -6.91 -50.08
C PHE A 78 -14.05 -6.81 -50.04
N HIS A 79 -13.37 -7.03 -51.18
CA HIS A 79 -11.91 -6.92 -51.24
C HIS A 79 -11.39 -5.51 -50.93
N LEU A 80 -12.13 -4.46 -51.28
CA LEU A 80 -11.79 -3.09 -50.90
C LEU A 80 -11.94 -2.86 -49.39
N LYS A 81 -12.97 -3.44 -48.76
CA LYS A 81 -13.16 -3.39 -47.30
C LYS A 81 -12.03 -4.09 -46.57
N VAL A 82 -11.61 -5.26 -47.05
CA VAL A 82 -10.46 -5.99 -46.48
C VAL A 82 -9.18 -5.15 -46.58
N ARG A 83 -8.92 -4.55 -47.76
CA ARG A 83 -7.75 -3.68 -47.96
C ARG A 83 -7.75 -2.51 -46.98
N GLY A 84 -8.87 -1.80 -46.84
CA GLY A 84 -8.98 -0.67 -45.92
C GLY A 84 -8.84 -1.06 -44.45
N ALA A 85 -9.35 -2.24 -44.06
CA ALA A 85 -9.16 -2.76 -42.71
C ALA A 85 -7.69 -3.06 -42.42
N LEU A 86 -6.99 -3.70 -43.37
CA LEU A 86 -5.57 -4.02 -43.23
C LEU A 86 -4.67 -2.76 -43.24
N GLU A 87 -4.97 -1.77 -44.09
CA GLU A 87 -4.28 -0.47 -44.09
C GLU A 87 -4.43 0.26 -42.75
N LYS A 88 -5.65 0.23 -42.18
CA LYS A 88 -5.93 0.82 -40.88
C LYS A 88 -5.18 0.10 -39.76
N GLU A 89 -5.10 -1.23 -39.81
CA GLU A 89 -4.44 -2.02 -38.78
C GLU A 89 -2.92 -1.89 -38.78
N ILE A 90 -2.33 -1.66 -39.96
CA ILE A 90 -0.88 -1.39 -40.08
C ILE A 90 -0.54 0.04 -39.65
N GLY A 91 -1.45 1.00 -39.84
CA GLY A 91 -1.32 2.35 -39.26
C GLY A 91 -0.08 3.14 -39.70
N ALA A 92 0.43 2.89 -40.91
CA ALA A 92 1.68 3.46 -41.46
C ALA A 92 2.96 3.11 -40.66
N GLN A 93 2.90 2.10 -39.79
CA GLN A 93 4.05 1.61 -39.03
C GLN A 93 4.82 0.53 -39.80
N ASN A 94 6.06 0.27 -39.38
CA ASN A 94 6.80 -0.89 -39.88
C ASN A 94 6.19 -2.16 -39.28
N VAL A 95 6.12 -3.21 -40.09
CA VAL A 95 5.67 -4.54 -39.66
C VAL A 95 6.87 -5.45 -39.53
N LEU A 96 6.85 -6.32 -38.51
CA LEU A 96 7.87 -7.36 -38.34
C LEU A 96 7.37 -8.62 -39.03
N CYS A 97 8.08 -9.09 -40.05
CA CYS A 97 7.69 -10.28 -40.79
C CYS A 97 8.72 -11.40 -40.64
N THR A 98 8.25 -12.56 -40.20
CA THR A 98 9.01 -13.80 -40.10
C THR A 98 8.80 -14.62 -41.37
N ILE A 99 9.84 -14.82 -42.16
CA ILE A 99 9.74 -15.53 -43.45
C ILE A 99 9.52 -17.03 -43.21
N LYS A 100 8.41 -17.57 -43.74
CA LYS A 100 8.05 -18.99 -43.63
C LYS A 100 8.31 -19.77 -44.91
N ASP A 101 8.15 -19.14 -46.06
CA ASP A 101 8.38 -19.74 -47.37
C ASP A 101 8.82 -18.68 -48.39
N ARG A 102 9.55 -19.10 -49.43
CA ARG A 102 9.98 -18.23 -50.54
C ARG A 102 9.60 -18.92 -51.84
N ASP A 103 8.63 -18.35 -52.54
CA ASP A 103 8.23 -18.85 -53.87
C ASP A 103 9.25 -18.38 -54.93
N ASP A 104 9.66 -17.11 -54.88
CA ASP A 104 10.68 -16.49 -55.75
C ASP A 104 11.53 -15.46 -54.97
N GLU A 105 12.58 -14.91 -55.59
CA GLU A 105 13.41 -13.83 -55.00
C GLU A 105 12.58 -12.60 -54.56
N HIS A 106 11.45 -12.35 -55.21
CA HIS A 106 10.57 -11.21 -54.95
C HIS A 106 9.23 -11.58 -54.32
N ASN A 107 8.91 -12.87 -54.17
CA ASN A 107 7.63 -13.35 -53.64
C ASN A 107 7.88 -14.22 -52.42
N ILE A 108 7.59 -13.68 -51.24
CA ILE A 108 7.80 -14.37 -49.97
C ILE A 108 6.47 -14.59 -49.25
N LYS A 109 6.34 -15.70 -48.53
CA LYS A 109 5.24 -15.91 -47.57
C LYS A 109 5.78 -15.72 -46.16
N ALA A 110 5.18 -14.80 -45.43
CA ALA A 110 5.64 -14.45 -44.10
C ALA A 110 4.49 -14.26 -43.13
N GLN A 111 4.75 -14.57 -41.87
CA GLN A 111 3.89 -14.17 -40.76
C GLN A 111 4.28 -12.75 -40.37
N CYS A 112 3.34 -11.81 -40.38
CA CYS A 112 3.63 -10.41 -40.13
C CYS A 112 2.87 -9.88 -38.93
N ILE A 113 3.57 -9.15 -38.07
CA ILE A 113 3.08 -8.58 -36.82
C ILE A 113 3.16 -7.05 -36.90
N ASN A 114 2.10 -6.34 -36.47
CA ASN A 114 2.07 -4.87 -36.44
C ASN A 114 2.77 -4.30 -35.18
N GLY A 115 2.82 -2.97 -35.05
CA GLY A 115 3.42 -2.32 -33.87
C GLY A 115 2.65 -2.51 -32.55
N LYS A 116 1.49 -3.16 -32.57
CA LYS A 116 0.71 -3.56 -31.38
C LYS A 116 0.92 -5.03 -31.01
N GLU A 117 1.86 -5.71 -31.65
CA GLU A 117 2.10 -7.14 -31.48
C GLU A 117 0.93 -8.04 -31.95
N GLU A 118 0.08 -7.53 -32.85
CA GLU A 118 -1.03 -8.29 -33.43
C GLU A 118 -0.60 -8.97 -34.73
N ASP A 119 -0.87 -10.27 -34.85
CA ASP A 119 -0.68 -11.05 -36.07
C ASP A 119 -1.73 -10.66 -37.12
N LEU A 120 -1.27 -10.13 -38.25
CA LEU A 120 -2.13 -9.65 -39.33
C LEU A 120 -2.95 -10.79 -39.98
N SER A 121 -2.39 -12.00 -40.06
CA SER A 121 -3.10 -13.17 -40.58
C SER A 121 -4.24 -13.57 -39.65
N LEU A 122 -3.96 -13.59 -38.34
CA LEU A 122 -4.96 -13.90 -37.32
C LEU A 122 -6.10 -12.86 -37.29
N PHE A 123 -5.75 -11.57 -37.36
CA PHE A 123 -6.73 -10.49 -37.45
C PHE A 123 -7.69 -10.68 -38.63
N LEU A 124 -7.18 -11.02 -39.81
CA LEU A 124 -7.99 -11.25 -41.00
C LEU A 124 -8.93 -12.45 -40.85
N LEU A 125 -8.50 -13.52 -40.16
CA LEU A 125 -9.35 -14.66 -39.84
C LEU A 125 -10.47 -14.29 -38.88
N GLN A 126 -10.14 -13.59 -37.78
CA GLN A 126 -11.11 -13.17 -36.76
C GLN A 126 -12.22 -12.28 -37.34
N GLN A 127 -11.88 -11.41 -38.29
CA GLN A 127 -12.85 -10.54 -38.96
C GLN A 127 -13.61 -11.20 -40.12
N GLY A 128 -13.31 -12.47 -40.44
CA GLY A 128 -13.91 -13.20 -41.55
C GLY A 128 -13.51 -12.67 -42.93
N TYR A 129 -12.30 -12.09 -43.05
CA TYR A 129 -11.77 -11.53 -44.29
C TYR A 129 -10.91 -12.50 -45.10
N ALA A 130 -10.42 -13.55 -44.46
CA ALA A 130 -9.67 -14.64 -45.08
C ALA A 130 -10.15 -16.00 -44.55
N SER A 131 -9.74 -17.08 -45.22
CA SER A 131 -9.92 -18.48 -44.78
C SER A 131 -8.57 -19.03 -44.32
N ALA A 132 -8.56 -19.97 -43.39
CA ALA A 132 -7.31 -20.56 -42.90
C ALA A 132 -6.71 -21.51 -43.93
N ASP A 133 -5.43 -21.31 -44.32
CA ASP A 133 -4.74 -22.27 -45.19
C ASP A 133 -4.28 -23.46 -44.36
N ARG A 134 -5.15 -24.48 -44.31
CA ARG A 134 -4.94 -25.72 -43.55
C ARG A 134 -3.66 -26.44 -43.95
N THR A 135 -3.20 -26.30 -45.20
CA THR A 135 -1.98 -26.97 -45.66
C THR A 135 -0.73 -26.30 -45.11
N ALA A 136 -0.75 -24.97 -44.96
CA ALA A 136 0.35 -24.20 -44.42
C ALA A 136 0.47 -24.33 -42.90
N ILE A 137 -0.66 -24.37 -42.18
CA ILE A 137 -0.66 -24.33 -40.70
C ILE A 137 -0.62 -25.71 -40.03
N TYR A 138 -0.85 -26.81 -40.76
CA TYR A 138 -0.95 -28.15 -40.18
C TYR A 138 0.31 -28.55 -39.39
N GLY A 139 0.11 -29.00 -38.15
CA GLY A 139 1.19 -29.42 -37.25
C GLY A 139 2.03 -28.25 -36.70
N SER A 140 1.65 -26.99 -36.97
CA SER A 140 2.29 -25.81 -36.40
C SER A 140 1.59 -25.34 -35.13
N ILE A 141 2.28 -24.52 -34.33
CA ILE A 141 1.69 -23.86 -33.16
C ILE A 141 0.53 -22.91 -33.50
N TYR A 142 0.39 -22.54 -34.78
CA TYR A 142 -0.64 -21.60 -35.25
C TYR A 142 -1.91 -22.31 -35.73
N GLU A 143 -1.91 -23.64 -35.86
CA GLU A 143 -3.05 -24.40 -36.37
C GLU A 143 -4.32 -24.09 -35.57
N ARG A 144 -4.25 -24.25 -34.25
CA ARG A 144 -5.42 -24.10 -33.38
C ARG A 144 -5.92 -22.65 -33.27
N PRO A 145 -5.07 -21.64 -33.00
CA PRO A 145 -5.53 -20.25 -32.96
C PRO A 145 -6.17 -19.77 -34.27
N TYR A 146 -5.66 -20.21 -35.43
CA TYR A 146 -6.17 -19.78 -36.73
C TYR A 146 -7.53 -20.43 -37.04
N LEU A 147 -7.68 -21.72 -36.74
CA LEU A 147 -8.97 -22.42 -36.90
C LEU A 147 -10.04 -21.88 -35.94
N ASP A 148 -9.67 -21.58 -34.69
CA ASP A 148 -10.59 -21.00 -33.70
C ASP A 148 -11.04 -19.60 -34.12
N ALA A 149 -10.14 -18.78 -34.67
CA ALA A 149 -10.46 -17.45 -35.19
C ALA A 149 -11.40 -17.48 -36.41
N GLU A 150 -11.18 -18.41 -37.33
CA GLU A 150 -12.07 -18.61 -38.49
C GLU A 150 -13.46 -19.06 -38.05
N GLU A 151 -13.54 -20.04 -37.14
CA GLU A 151 -14.80 -20.55 -36.61
C GLU A 151 -15.56 -19.46 -35.83
N TYR A 152 -14.84 -18.64 -35.06
CA TYR A 152 -15.42 -17.48 -34.38
C TYR A 152 -16.05 -16.49 -35.38
N ALA A 153 -15.34 -16.16 -36.46
CA ALA A 153 -15.87 -15.26 -37.48
C ALA A 153 -17.13 -15.85 -38.15
N ARG A 154 -17.14 -17.17 -38.38
CA ARG A 154 -18.26 -17.90 -38.98
C ARG A 154 -19.49 -17.90 -38.07
N GLN A 155 -19.33 -18.22 -36.79
CA GLN A 155 -20.42 -18.24 -35.80
C GLN A 155 -21.04 -16.86 -35.59
N ASN A 156 -20.23 -15.80 -35.66
CA ASN A 156 -20.68 -14.43 -35.48
C ASN A 156 -21.12 -13.74 -36.79
N GLY A 157 -21.11 -14.44 -37.92
CA GLY A 157 -21.49 -13.89 -39.21
C GLY A 157 -20.64 -12.68 -39.62
N GLN A 158 -19.33 -12.71 -39.38
CA GLN A 158 -18.42 -11.61 -39.70
C GLN A 158 -17.85 -11.74 -41.12
N GLY A 159 -17.53 -10.59 -41.73
CA GLY A 159 -16.86 -10.54 -43.03
C GLY A 159 -17.63 -11.29 -44.13
N ALA A 160 -16.99 -12.29 -44.73
CA ALA A 160 -17.57 -13.12 -45.79
C ALA A 160 -18.69 -14.05 -45.29
N TRP A 161 -18.78 -14.26 -43.98
CA TRP A 161 -19.79 -15.12 -43.34
C TRP A 161 -21.06 -14.37 -42.96
N ALA A 162 -21.10 -13.04 -43.18
CA ALA A 162 -22.29 -12.24 -42.96
C ALA A 162 -23.38 -12.67 -43.94
N VAL A 163 -24.42 -13.34 -43.42
CA VAL A 163 -25.66 -13.55 -44.17
C VAL A 163 -26.29 -12.18 -44.37
N GLU A 164 -26.40 -11.71 -45.61
CA GLU A 164 -27.18 -10.50 -45.93
C GLU A 164 -28.65 -10.76 -45.59
N SER A 165 -29.02 -10.54 -44.33
CA SER A 165 -30.41 -10.46 -43.92
C SER A 165 -30.99 -9.15 -44.44
N LEU A 166 -31.30 -9.12 -45.74
CA LEU A 166 -32.25 -8.19 -46.31
C LEU A 166 -33.63 -8.54 -45.75
N HIS A 167 -33.92 -8.09 -44.53
CA HIS A 167 -35.27 -8.09 -43.97
C HIS A 167 -35.55 -6.68 -43.44
N GLY A 168 -36.06 -5.84 -44.34
CA GLY A 168 -36.98 -4.79 -43.90
C GLY A 168 -38.33 -5.44 -43.67
N ASP A 169 -38.91 -5.27 -42.48
CA ASP A 169 -40.36 -5.30 -42.39
C ASP A 169 -40.94 -4.52 -41.22
N ALA A 170 -42.14 -4.01 -41.46
CA ALA A 170 -42.82 -2.96 -40.72
C ALA A 170 -43.43 -3.41 -39.38
N GLN A 171 -42.62 -3.97 -38.48
CA GLN A 171 -43.00 -4.29 -37.09
C GLN A 171 -42.35 -3.33 -36.06
N SER A 172 -41.84 -2.17 -36.49
CA SER A 172 -41.04 -1.28 -35.63
C SER A 172 -41.85 -0.35 -34.73
N LYS A 173 -43.08 0.04 -35.08
CA LYS A 173 -43.81 1.08 -34.33
C LYS A 173 -44.36 0.61 -32.97
N ASN A 174 -44.94 -0.58 -32.90
CA ASN A 174 -45.50 -1.10 -31.64
C ASN A 174 -44.41 -1.61 -30.69
N PHE A 175 -43.32 -2.16 -31.23
CA PHE A 175 -42.16 -2.56 -30.44
C PHE A 175 -41.41 -1.36 -29.88
N MET A 176 -41.25 -0.28 -30.66
CA MET A 176 -40.57 0.93 -30.20
C MET A 176 -41.33 1.65 -29.08
N MET A 177 -42.67 1.70 -29.14
CA MET A 177 -43.47 2.28 -28.06
C MET A 177 -43.44 1.43 -26.77
N ALA A 178 -43.52 0.11 -26.89
CA ALA A 178 -43.42 -0.79 -25.74
C ALA A 178 -42.04 -0.75 -25.07
N ALA A 179 -40.97 -0.72 -25.87
CA ALA A 179 -39.60 -0.58 -25.38
C ALA A 179 -39.38 0.76 -24.67
N PHE A 180 -39.94 1.86 -25.19
CA PHE A 180 -39.84 3.18 -24.57
C PHE A 180 -40.55 3.24 -23.21
N PHE A 181 -41.73 2.62 -23.10
CA PHE A 181 -42.48 2.54 -21.86
C PHE A 181 -41.73 1.71 -20.80
N LEU A 182 -41.21 0.55 -21.19
CA LEU A 182 -40.46 -0.34 -20.30
C LEU A 182 -39.17 0.32 -19.81
N MET A 183 -38.45 1.02 -20.71
CA MET A 183 -37.23 1.75 -20.36
C MET A 183 -37.53 2.93 -19.41
N THR A 184 -38.65 3.63 -19.60
CA THR A 184 -39.08 4.71 -18.69
C THR A 184 -39.40 4.19 -17.30
N VAL A 185 -40.15 3.08 -17.20
CA VAL A 185 -40.46 2.43 -15.91
C VAL A 185 -39.18 1.95 -15.23
N PHE A 186 -38.23 1.40 -15.99
CA PHE A 186 -36.95 0.95 -15.47
C PHE A 186 -36.10 2.12 -14.94
N ILE A 187 -36.03 3.24 -15.66
CA ILE A 187 -35.34 4.46 -15.21
C ILE A 187 -35.99 4.99 -13.93
N LEU A 188 -37.32 5.00 -13.83
CA LEU A 188 -38.01 5.44 -12.61
C LEU A 188 -37.72 4.52 -11.43
N ALA A 189 -37.67 3.21 -11.63
CA ALA A 189 -37.32 2.24 -10.60
C ALA A 189 -35.87 2.43 -10.11
N LEU A 190 -34.91 2.61 -11.02
CA LEU A 190 -33.53 2.92 -10.66
C LEU A 190 -33.39 4.27 -9.96
N SER A 191 -34.15 5.28 -10.39
CA SER A 191 -34.16 6.60 -9.74
C SER A 191 -34.69 6.51 -8.30
N PHE A 192 -35.75 5.74 -8.09
CA PHE A 192 -36.31 5.49 -6.76
C PHE A 192 -35.35 4.72 -5.86
N LEU A 193 -34.68 3.69 -6.40
CA LEU A 193 -33.66 2.94 -5.68
C LEU A 193 -32.46 3.83 -5.31
N GLY A 194 -31.99 4.66 -6.26
CA GLY A 194 -30.93 5.64 -6.04
C GLY A 194 -31.27 6.64 -4.95
N PHE A 195 -32.51 7.13 -4.91
CA PHE A 195 -32.99 8.01 -3.83
C PHE A 195 -32.97 7.32 -2.46
N HIS A 196 -33.42 6.07 -2.38
CA HIS A 196 -33.37 5.28 -1.14
C HIS A 196 -31.94 5.05 -0.66
N ILE A 197 -31.03 4.74 -1.58
CA ILE A 197 -29.61 4.55 -1.31
C ILE A 197 -28.97 5.86 -0.82
N MET A 198 -29.24 6.98 -1.49
CA MET A 198 -28.72 8.30 -1.12
C MET A 198 -29.20 8.73 0.27
N ARG A 199 -30.48 8.45 0.60
CA ARG A 199 -31.03 8.68 1.94
C ARG A 199 -30.40 7.78 3.01
N GLY A 200 -30.04 6.54 2.65
CA GLY A 200 -29.31 5.61 3.52
C GLY A 200 -27.88 6.09 3.79
N PHE A 201 -27.16 6.50 2.76
CA PHE A 201 -25.78 6.97 2.87
C PHE A 201 -25.64 8.25 3.70
N GLY A 202 -26.61 9.18 3.63
CA GLY A 202 -26.58 10.39 4.49
C GLY A 202 -26.43 10.05 5.98
N ARG A 203 -27.20 9.07 6.47
CA ARG A 203 -27.10 8.63 7.87
C ARG A 203 -25.75 7.97 8.20
N VAL A 204 -25.18 7.22 7.26
CA VAL A 204 -23.89 6.56 7.47
C VAL A 204 -22.75 7.59 7.51
N VAL A 205 -22.79 8.60 6.63
CA VAL A 205 -21.83 9.70 6.63
C VAL A 205 -21.90 10.50 7.93
N ASP A 206 -23.09 10.78 8.44
CA ASP A 206 -23.26 11.49 9.71
C ASP A 206 -22.69 10.68 10.89
N ILE A 207 -22.93 9.37 10.94
CA ILE A 207 -22.37 8.48 11.97
C ILE A 207 -20.85 8.39 11.86
N GLN A 208 -20.29 8.30 10.64
CA GLN A 208 -18.85 8.30 10.43
C GLN A 208 -18.22 9.62 10.87
N ASN A 209 -18.82 10.76 10.52
CA ASN A 209 -18.34 12.07 10.96
C ASN A 209 -18.37 12.22 12.48
N GLN A 210 -19.43 11.73 13.14
CA GLN A 210 -19.49 11.69 14.60
C GLN A 210 -18.41 10.78 15.20
N SER A 211 -18.14 9.62 14.60
CA SER A 211 -17.08 8.72 15.07
C SER A 211 -15.68 9.34 14.93
N ILE A 212 -15.44 10.10 13.85
CA ILE A 212 -14.17 10.81 13.62
C ILE A 212 -14.02 11.96 14.61
N ASP A 213 -15.09 12.73 14.85
CA ASP A 213 -15.09 13.81 15.86
C ASP A 213 -14.81 13.25 17.26
N LEU A 214 -15.47 12.16 17.65
CA LEU A 214 -15.23 11.48 18.92
C LEU A 214 -13.79 10.94 19.03
N ALA A 215 -13.27 10.30 17.99
CA ALA A 215 -11.89 9.82 17.98
C ALA A 215 -10.87 10.97 18.07
N SER A 216 -11.15 12.12 17.44
CA SER A 216 -10.31 13.31 17.55
C SER A 216 -10.33 13.90 18.96
N LYS A 217 -11.51 13.97 19.59
CA LYS A 217 -11.68 14.43 20.97
C LYS A 217 -10.99 13.50 21.97
N GLU A 218 -11.10 12.19 21.77
CA GLU A 218 -10.43 11.20 22.61
C GLU A 218 -8.90 11.35 22.54
N ARG A 219 -8.34 11.60 21.34
CA ARG A 219 -6.91 11.88 21.20
C ARG A 219 -6.48 13.14 21.96
N VAL A 220 -7.25 14.22 21.84
CA VAL A 220 -6.96 15.47 22.57
C VAL A 220 -7.05 15.26 24.09
N LEU A 221 -8.03 14.52 24.58
CA LEU A 221 -8.17 14.21 26.00
C LEU A 221 -7.01 13.33 26.50
N LYS A 222 -6.59 12.33 25.73
CA LYS A 222 -5.42 11.50 26.07
C LYS A 222 -4.13 12.31 26.11
N ASP A 223 -3.96 13.25 25.19
CA ASP A 223 -2.80 14.16 25.19
C ASP A 223 -2.82 15.09 26.40
N GLN A 224 -4.00 15.60 26.79
CA GLN A 224 -4.17 16.41 28.01
C GLN A 224 -3.90 15.59 29.28
N GLU A 225 -4.40 14.36 29.35
CA GLU A 225 -4.15 13.45 30.46
C GLU A 225 -2.67 13.12 30.59
N LYS A 226 -2.01 12.77 29.49
CA LYS A 226 -0.56 12.56 29.43
C LYS A 226 0.20 13.76 29.97
N PHE A 227 -0.20 14.96 29.57
CA PHE A 227 0.41 16.20 30.03
C PHE A 227 0.23 16.42 31.55
N ILE A 228 -0.97 16.21 32.07
CA ILE A 228 -1.25 16.34 33.50
C ILE A 228 -0.43 15.33 34.31
N VAL A 229 -0.39 14.07 33.88
CA VAL A 229 0.38 13.04 34.60
C VAL A 229 1.88 13.36 34.56
N ALA A 230 2.39 13.82 33.42
CA ALA A 230 3.79 14.22 33.30
C ALA A 230 4.16 15.39 34.22
N SER A 231 3.29 16.41 34.32
CA SER A 231 3.57 17.57 35.18
C SER A 231 3.52 17.22 36.67
N ILE A 232 2.61 16.33 37.09
CA ILE A 232 2.54 15.88 38.48
C ILE A 232 3.77 15.02 38.82
N ILE A 233 4.22 14.12 37.91
CA ILE A 233 5.42 13.32 38.13
C ILE A 233 6.68 14.21 38.15
N ASP A 234 6.83 15.17 37.23
CA ASP A 234 7.95 16.11 37.25
C ASP A 234 7.99 16.92 38.56
N ALA A 235 6.82 17.36 39.05
CA ALA A 235 6.73 18.05 40.34
C ALA A 235 7.14 17.15 41.51
N GLU A 236 6.74 15.88 41.53
CA GLU A 236 7.17 14.91 42.55
C GLU A 236 8.69 14.68 42.49
N ILE A 237 9.26 14.50 41.29
CA ILE A 237 10.71 14.33 41.10
C ILE A 237 11.45 15.59 41.57
N LYS A 238 10.96 16.79 41.26
CA LYS A 238 11.57 18.05 41.72
C LYS A 238 11.51 18.18 43.24
N ALA A 239 10.39 17.85 43.86
CA ALA A 239 10.25 17.86 45.32
C ALA A 239 11.20 16.84 45.97
N ASN A 240 11.29 15.64 45.41
CA ASN A 240 12.22 14.60 45.87
C ASN A 240 13.68 15.03 45.67
N LYS A 241 14.02 15.70 44.57
CA LYS A 241 15.35 16.26 44.35
C LYS A 241 15.73 17.24 45.45
N SER A 242 14.87 18.19 45.79
CA SER A 242 15.14 19.14 46.88
C SER A 242 15.35 18.44 48.23
N LYS A 243 14.67 17.30 48.49
CA LYS A 243 14.93 16.47 49.68
C LYS A 243 16.30 15.79 49.61
N ILE A 244 16.71 15.30 48.44
CA ILE A 244 18.05 14.70 48.22
C ILE A 244 19.15 15.75 48.42
N GLU A 245 19.00 16.94 47.84
CA GLU A 245 19.96 18.04 47.97
C GLU A 245 20.12 18.47 49.44
N ALA A 246 19.01 18.65 50.16
CA ALA A 246 19.03 18.96 51.59
C ALA A 246 19.69 17.84 52.41
N TYR A 247 19.40 16.58 52.06
CA TYR A 247 20.01 15.42 52.71
C TYR A 247 21.52 15.37 52.51
N ILE A 248 22.00 15.56 51.27
CA ILE A 248 23.44 15.63 50.96
C ILE A 248 24.10 16.74 51.78
N MET A 249 23.52 17.95 51.77
CA MET A 249 24.06 19.11 52.50
C MET A 249 24.23 18.82 53.99
N VAL A 250 23.22 18.23 54.65
CA VAL A 250 23.27 17.92 56.08
C VAL A 250 24.39 16.90 56.38
N TYR A 251 24.48 15.81 55.62
CA TYR A 251 25.46 14.77 55.90
C TYR A 251 26.88 15.15 55.45
N GLU A 252 27.06 16.02 54.45
CA GLU A 252 28.35 16.62 54.13
C GLU A 252 28.85 17.54 55.24
N GLU A 253 27.97 18.34 55.84
CA GLU A 253 28.31 19.16 57.01
C GLU A 253 28.73 18.29 58.21
N VAL A 254 28.06 17.15 58.42
CA VAL A 254 28.46 16.17 59.44
C VAL A 254 29.84 15.59 59.14
N LEU A 255 30.11 15.19 57.89
CA LEU A 255 31.44 14.69 57.49
C LEU A 255 32.53 15.74 57.72
N GLN A 256 32.28 17.00 57.35
CA GLN A 256 33.25 18.08 57.55
C GLN A 256 33.56 18.31 59.03
N ARG A 257 32.55 18.20 59.91
CA ARG A 257 32.75 18.29 61.36
C ARG A 257 33.49 17.10 61.94
N LEU A 258 33.31 15.92 61.35
CA LEU A 258 34.04 14.72 61.75
C LEU A 258 35.50 14.79 61.32
N ASP A 259 35.86 15.53 60.27
CA ASP A 259 37.25 15.68 59.82
C ASP A 259 38.08 16.59 60.75
N ASP A 260 37.44 17.48 61.51
CA ASP A 260 38.13 18.36 62.47
C ASP A 260 38.53 17.60 63.75
N ASP A 261 39.82 17.32 63.89
CA ASP A 261 40.37 16.64 65.08
C ASP A 261 40.28 17.48 66.37
N ASN A 262 39.96 18.77 66.28
CA ASN A 262 39.85 19.64 67.45
C ASN A 262 38.47 19.59 68.13
N ILE A 263 37.47 18.94 67.51
CA ILE A 263 36.10 18.89 68.00
C ILE A 263 35.72 17.44 68.32
N ALA A 264 35.38 17.16 69.58
CA ALA A 264 34.86 15.85 69.97
C ALA A 264 33.52 15.56 69.25
N PRO A 265 33.39 14.48 68.47
CA PRO A 265 32.18 14.16 67.72
C PRO A 265 30.94 14.02 68.61
N LYS A 266 29.79 14.50 68.12
CA LYS A 266 28.53 14.46 68.86
C LYS A 266 28.06 13.02 69.18
N TYR A 267 28.25 12.09 68.24
CA TYR A 267 27.82 10.69 68.41
C TYR A 267 28.49 9.98 69.59
N GLN A 268 29.71 10.39 69.98
CA GLN A 268 30.44 9.79 71.11
C GLN A 268 29.80 10.09 72.47
N LYS A 269 28.86 11.05 72.56
CA LYS A 269 28.19 11.40 73.82
C LYS A 269 26.89 10.64 74.03
N THR A 270 26.09 10.45 72.97
CA THR A 270 24.71 9.95 73.07
C THR A 270 24.37 8.84 72.09
N GLY A 271 25.29 8.46 71.20
CA GLY A 271 24.97 7.73 69.99
C GLY A 271 24.23 8.63 68.99
N GLU A 272 24.07 8.13 67.76
CA GLU A 272 23.35 8.82 66.69
C GLU A 272 22.67 7.81 65.76
N ILE A 273 21.51 8.16 65.22
CA ILE A 273 20.79 7.32 64.25
C ILE A 273 20.92 7.97 62.88
N ILE A 274 21.56 7.26 61.96
CA ILE A 274 21.74 7.69 60.59
C ILE A 274 20.69 7.04 59.72
N GLN A 275 20.06 7.84 58.86
CA GLN A 275 19.23 7.31 57.79
C GLN A 275 20.14 6.85 56.64
N LYS A 276 19.88 5.70 56.02
CA LYS A 276 20.70 5.22 54.88
C LYS A 276 20.37 5.91 53.56
N GLN A 277 19.12 6.36 53.42
CA GLN A 277 18.59 6.99 52.21
C GLN A 277 17.60 8.08 52.58
N PRO A 278 17.47 9.15 51.77
CA PRO A 278 16.48 10.20 52.02
C PRO A 278 15.05 9.63 51.99
N ALA A 279 14.16 10.22 52.79
CA ALA A 279 12.74 9.88 52.79
C ALA A 279 12.04 10.55 51.59
N LEU A 280 11.84 9.78 50.51
CA LEU A 280 11.26 10.27 49.26
C LEU A 280 9.82 9.81 49.11
N ASP A 281 9.02 10.60 48.41
CA ASP A 281 7.64 10.26 48.08
C ASP A 281 7.58 9.46 46.77
N ARG A 282 6.61 8.56 46.67
CA ARG A 282 6.35 7.72 45.50
C ARG A 282 4.84 7.64 45.18
N SER A 283 4.01 8.35 45.93
CA SER A 283 2.55 8.25 45.85
C SER A 283 2.01 8.61 44.47
N VAL A 284 2.56 9.63 43.80
CA VAL A 284 2.15 10.01 42.45
C VAL A 284 2.52 8.92 41.45
N PHE A 285 3.74 8.40 41.52
CA PHE A 285 4.19 7.32 40.65
C PHE A 285 3.31 6.08 40.80
N ASP A 286 3.08 5.61 42.02
CA ASP A 286 2.29 4.40 42.29
C ASP A 286 0.83 4.56 41.81
N GLY A 287 0.24 5.74 42.00
CA GLY A 287 -1.12 6.06 41.54
C GLY A 287 -1.26 6.14 40.01
N ASN A 288 -0.17 6.38 39.27
CA ASN A 288 -0.20 6.62 37.83
C ASN A 288 0.60 5.61 37.00
N THR A 289 1.00 4.47 37.57
CA THR A 289 1.76 3.41 36.88
C THR A 289 1.15 2.97 35.55
N HIS A 290 -0.18 2.81 35.49
CA HIS A 290 -0.93 2.43 34.29
C HIS A 290 -0.91 3.48 33.16
N LYS A 291 -0.48 4.72 33.45
CA LYS A 291 -0.43 5.83 32.49
C LYS A 291 0.97 6.09 31.95
N LEU A 292 1.99 5.42 32.49
CA LEU A 292 3.39 5.60 32.07
C LEU A 292 3.63 5.20 30.62
N ASP A 293 2.85 4.25 30.10
CA ASP A 293 2.91 3.80 28.70
C ASP A 293 2.70 4.96 27.72
N SER A 294 1.95 5.99 28.12
CA SER A 294 1.70 7.19 27.31
C SER A 294 2.96 8.05 27.07
N PHE A 295 3.99 7.91 27.91
CA PHE A 295 5.25 8.64 27.81
C PHE A 295 6.23 8.06 26.79
N GLY A 296 5.93 6.87 26.25
CA GLY A 296 6.83 6.13 25.38
C GLY A 296 7.82 5.29 26.19
N SER A 297 8.30 4.21 25.56
CA SER A 297 9.06 3.14 26.22
C SER A 297 10.32 3.63 26.96
N ARG A 298 11.05 4.60 26.39
CA ARG A 298 12.29 5.11 26.97
C ARG A 298 12.04 5.90 28.26
N LEU A 299 11.17 6.91 28.22
CA LEU A 299 10.89 7.75 29.39
C LEU A 299 10.19 6.94 30.49
N ALA A 300 9.22 6.09 30.12
CA ALA A 300 8.57 5.17 31.05
C ALA A 300 9.58 4.27 31.77
N SER A 301 10.52 3.67 31.03
CA SER A 301 11.58 2.82 31.60
C SER A 301 12.48 3.60 32.56
N SER A 302 12.95 4.80 32.18
CA SER A 302 13.76 5.66 33.06
C SER A 302 13.04 5.99 34.37
N VAL A 303 11.75 6.37 34.29
CA VAL A 303 10.92 6.70 35.46
C VAL A 303 10.73 5.48 36.35
N ILE A 304 10.38 4.32 35.80
CA ILE A 304 10.21 3.07 36.56
C ILE A 304 11.50 2.71 37.29
N HIS A 305 12.66 2.78 36.61
CA HIS A 305 13.95 2.47 37.22
C HIS A 305 14.35 3.43 38.33
N TYR A 306 13.94 4.70 38.26
CA TYR A 306 14.16 5.66 39.33
C TYR A 306 13.33 5.35 40.56
N TYR A 307 12.03 5.18 40.40
CA TYR A 307 11.14 4.88 41.52
C TYR A 307 11.36 3.48 42.11
N ALA A 308 11.92 2.54 41.34
CA ALA A 308 12.36 1.25 41.86
C ALA A 308 13.55 1.35 42.84
N ARG A 309 14.34 2.43 42.78
CA ARG A 309 15.45 2.69 43.72
C ARG A 309 15.01 3.39 44.99
N ILE A 310 13.82 3.99 44.99
CA ILE A 310 13.25 4.69 46.14
C ILE A 310 12.65 3.65 47.09
N LYS A 311 13.18 3.59 48.31
CA LYS A 311 12.59 2.81 49.40
C LYS A 311 11.50 3.63 50.10
N THR A 312 10.32 3.06 50.22
CA THR A 312 9.18 3.68 50.92
C THR A 312 9.33 3.66 52.44
N VAL A 313 10.18 2.76 52.96
CA VAL A 313 10.51 2.67 54.38
C VAL A 313 11.99 3.05 54.55
N PRO A 314 12.30 4.06 55.36
CA PRO A 314 13.68 4.45 55.60
C PRO A 314 14.42 3.37 56.40
N ASP A 315 15.58 2.97 55.89
CA ASP A 315 16.51 2.13 56.64
C ASP A 315 17.38 3.01 57.54
N TYR A 316 17.59 2.59 58.78
CA TYR A 316 18.43 3.28 59.74
C TYR A 316 19.68 2.48 60.10
N VAL A 317 20.75 3.18 60.47
CA VAL A 317 21.97 2.64 61.07
C VAL A 317 22.14 3.32 62.42
N GLU A 318 22.22 2.54 63.47
CA GLU A 318 22.56 3.04 64.79
C GLU A 318 24.08 3.13 64.92
N ILE A 319 24.58 4.32 65.23
CA ILE A 319 25.98 4.55 65.60
C ILE A 319 26.04 4.57 67.12
N THR A 320 26.78 3.61 67.67
CA THR A 320 27.06 3.54 69.10
C THR A 320 28.22 4.47 69.47
N PRO A 321 28.27 4.98 70.72
CA PRO A 321 29.34 5.89 71.17
C PRO A 321 30.76 5.35 71.06
N ASP A 322 30.92 4.03 71.10
CA ASP A 322 32.17 3.28 71.05
C ASP A 322 32.63 2.95 69.62
N MET A 323 31.82 3.25 68.60
CA MET A 323 32.16 2.99 67.21
C MET A 323 33.39 3.82 66.78
N PRO A 324 34.39 3.22 66.11
CA PRO A 324 35.57 3.94 65.64
C PRO A 324 35.21 5.09 64.69
N LYS A 325 35.85 6.26 64.87
CA LYS A 325 35.66 7.45 64.03
C LYS A 325 35.75 7.16 62.54
N ASN A 326 36.72 6.34 62.12
CA ASN A 326 36.91 5.96 60.72
C ASN A 326 35.74 5.14 60.16
N GLU A 327 35.13 4.28 60.97
CA GLU A 327 33.98 3.47 60.56
C GLU A 327 32.75 4.37 60.36
N VAL A 328 32.51 5.31 61.28
CA VAL A 328 31.43 6.30 61.17
C VAL A 328 31.58 7.17 59.92
N ILE A 329 32.80 7.64 59.63
CA ILE A 329 33.09 8.41 58.42
C ILE A 329 32.77 7.59 57.16
N GLN A 330 33.15 6.30 57.12
CA GLN A 330 32.84 5.43 55.98
C GLN A 330 31.33 5.21 55.80
N ILE A 331 30.59 5.03 56.89
CA ILE A 331 29.12 4.87 56.86
C ILE A 331 28.48 6.13 56.28
N ILE A 332 28.82 7.31 56.79
CA ILE A 332 28.25 8.58 56.32
C ILE A 332 28.66 8.85 54.87
N ALA A 333 29.93 8.63 54.52
CA ALA A 333 30.43 8.82 53.15
C ALA A 333 29.69 7.93 52.15
N ALA A 334 29.41 6.67 52.50
CA ALA A 334 28.65 5.75 51.65
C ALA A 334 27.20 6.22 51.45
N VAL A 335 26.59 6.77 52.50
CA VAL A 335 25.24 7.35 52.45
C VAL A 335 25.20 8.60 51.56
N VAL A 336 26.18 9.50 51.68
CA VAL A 336 26.30 10.70 50.83
C VAL A 336 26.54 10.31 49.37
N ASP A 337 27.44 9.37 49.09
CA ASP A 337 27.72 8.89 47.72
C ASP A 337 26.48 8.26 47.08
N SER A 338 25.71 7.47 47.84
CA SER A 338 24.43 6.94 47.37
C SER A 338 23.42 8.05 47.05
N ALA A 339 23.34 9.09 47.88
CA ALA A 339 22.45 10.22 47.65
C ALA A 339 22.87 11.05 46.42
N LYS A 340 24.17 11.28 46.21
CA LYS A 340 24.72 11.95 45.01
C LYS A 340 24.36 11.20 43.73
N LYS A 341 24.50 9.87 43.72
CA LYS A 341 24.06 9.05 42.57
C LYS A 341 22.56 9.20 42.29
N MET A 342 21.73 9.30 43.32
CA MET A 342 20.30 9.54 43.14
C MET A 342 19.99 10.95 42.62
N ASP A 343 20.76 11.96 43.04
CA ASP A 343 20.66 13.32 42.55
C ASP A 343 20.96 13.41 41.04
N GLU A 344 22.08 12.81 40.61
CA GLU A 344 22.47 12.74 39.19
C GLU A 344 21.39 12.07 38.32
N ILE A 345 20.78 10.99 38.82
CA ILE A 345 19.69 10.31 38.10
C ILE A 345 18.44 11.18 38.07
N SER A 346 18.14 11.90 39.16
CA SER A 346 17.02 12.85 39.21
C SER A 346 17.19 13.94 38.14
N ASP A 347 18.39 14.50 38.00
CA ASP A 347 18.69 15.49 36.96
C ASP A 347 18.60 14.93 35.55
N LYS A 348 19.11 13.71 35.33
CA LYS A 348 18.97 13.04 34.03
C LYS A 348 17.51 12.85 33.64
N ILE A 349 16.67 12.40 34.58
CA ILE A 349 15.26 12.14 34.30
C ILE A 349 14.50 13.43 34.07
N ARG A 350 14.76 14.48 34.87
CA ARG A 350 14.21 15.82 34.60
C ARG A 350 14.62 16.33 33.22
N GLY A 351 15.88 16.10 32.82
CA GLY A 351 16.36 16.38 31.47
C GLY A 351 15.59 15.61 30.40
N ASP A 352 15.35 14.31 30.61
CA ASP A 352 14.54 13.48 29.71
C ASP A 352 13.07 13.97 29.66
N PHE A 353 12.47 14.46 30.75
CA PHE A 353 11.13 15.09 30.73
C PHE A 353 11.10 16.39 29.91
N VAL A 354 12.18 17.17 29.92
CA VAL A 354 12.30 18.37 29.07
C VAL A 354 12.53 17.99 27.60
N GLN A 355 13.35 16.97 27.34
CA GLN A 355 13.71 16.52 25.98
C GLN A 355 12.61 15.72 25.27
N HIS A 356 11.98 14.76 25.97
CA HIS A 356 11.01 13.81 25.40
C HIS A 356 9.57 14.32 25.42
N ALA A 357 9.44 15.64 25.45
CA ALA A 357 8.22 16.43 25.52
C ALA A 357 7.66 16.58 26.92
N LEU A 358 7.04 17.73 27.19
CA LEU A 358 5.79 17.92 27.93
C LEU A 358 5.69 19.31 28.60
N ILE A 359 6.76 20.14 28.68
CA ILE A 359 6.73 21.45 29.41
C ILE A 359 6.93 22.69 28.51
N LYS A 360 7.20 22.57 27.20
CA LYS A 360 7.38 23.76 26.34
C LYS A 360 6.12 24.64 26.14
N ARG A 361 4.98 24.26 26.75
CA ARG A 361 3.69 24.96 26.65
C ARG A 361 3.27 25.74 27.92
N LEU A 362 4.03 25.63 29.02
CA LEU A 362 3.70 26.31 30.30
C LEU A 362 4.46 27.62 30.54
N GLU A 363 5.40 27.98 29.66
CA GLU A 363 6.14 29.25 29.75
C GLU A 363 5.53 30.37 28.88
N VAL A 364 4.21 30.37 28.68
CA VAL A 364 3.47 31.47 28.02
C VAL A 364 2.45 32.06 28.97
#